data_AF-Q2FNN6-F1
#
_entry.id   AF-Q2FNN6-F1
#
_cell.length_a   1.000
_cell.length_b   1.000
_cell.length_c   1.000
_cell.angle_alpha   90.00
_cell.angle_beta   90.00
_cell.angle_gamma   90.00
#
_symmetry.space_group_name_H-M   'P 1'
#
loop_
_entity.id
_entity.type
_entity.pdbx_description
1 polymer ?
#
loop_
_entity_poly.entity_id
_entity_poly.type
_entity_poly.pdbx_seq_one_letter_code
_entity_poly.pdbx_strand_id
1 'polypeptide(L)'
;MADSVKTVTYFLNHYANGAYDEQMDDDLAGLNAVNLMTMHQSKGLEWPVVFIPALVNGRFPSAKTGREQRWLLPRDMFNVSRYEGDVEGERKLMYVAMTRAKELLVLSYFTTLNGRKKGVSEFIEDLADCPDIEVLSPFTHLPDLSLSQRGEDDEIQTFAAGELIHYSKCPYRYRINTIWGFQPGINPYLGYGNALHHCMREAAELMKEGYDPVTAVATSVEENFFMPFADPGRAEGMRDVVMEKLIHFAEARKDDMLRIREVETRIEYPLMQATVAGKVDVILHDNEGIEIRDYKTSDTVVTENDASMQIRLYARGLTAIGEQVCSGSIAFLEDATVVPVPVSEEMLTKAEHLAEKIITGIVNREFSACPGDQCKACDYVKICRFV
;
A
#
# COMPACT_ATOMS: atom_id res chain seq x y z
N MET A 1 -8.26 -14.21 22.60
CA MET A 1 -6.83 -14.45 22.95
C MET A 1 -6.30 -15.79 22.44
N ALA A 2 -7.00 -16.92 22.58
CA ALA A 2 -6.48 -18.22 22.11
C ALA A 2 -6.27 -18.29 20.58
N ASP A 3 -7.17 -17.72 19.77
CA ASP A 3 -7.06 -17.73 18.30
C ASP A 3 -6.02 -16.75 17.75
N SER A 4 -5.80 -15.63 18.43
CA SER A 4 -4.75 -14.67 18.06
C SER A 4 -3.35 -15.25 18.29
N VAL A 5 -3.14 -16.00 19.38
CA VAL A 5 -1.87 -16.69 19.65
C VAL A 5 -1.61 -17.79 18.61
N LYS A 6 -2.64 -18.58 18.24
CA LYS A 6 -2.51 -19.58 17.18
C LYS A 6 -2.10 -18.97 15.84
N THR A 7 -2.71 -17.85 15.46
CA THR A 7 -2.43 -17.16 14.19
C THR A 7 -1.00 -16.65 14.12
N VAL A 8 -0.52 -15.98 15.19
CA VAL A 8 0.88 -15.53 15.29
C VAL A 8 1.84 -16.72 15.27
N THR A 9 1.51 -17.80 15.99
CA THR A 9 2.33 -19.03 16.01
C THR A 9 2.40 -19.68 14.64
N TYR A 10 1.30 -19.67 13.88
CA TYR A 10 1.26 -20.19 12.51
C TYR A 10 2.14 -19.33 11.59
N PHE A 11 1.99 -18.01 11.64
CA PHE A 11 2.82 -17.07 10.88
C PHE A 11 4.31 -17.27 11.15
N LEU A 12 4.71 -17.32 12.44
CA LEU A 12 6.12 -17.48 12.83
C LEU A 12 6.71 -18.82 12.36
N ASN A 13 5.94 -19.92 12.45
CA ASN A 13 6.45 -21.25 12.11
C ASN A 13 6.44 -21.55 10.61
N HIS A 14 5.49 -21.00 9.86
CA HIS A 14 5.29 -21.37 8.45
C HIS A 14 5.75 -20.31 7.45
N TYR A 15 5.62 -19.02 7.79
CA TYR A 15 5.96 -17.93 6.88
C TYR A 15 7.29 -17.27 7.25
N ALA A 16 7.42 -16.77 8.49
CA ALA A 16 8.61 -16.02 8.91
C ALA A 16 9.92 -16.83 8.84
N ASN A 17 9.85 -18.16 8.99
CA ASN A 17 11.03 -19.04 8.92
C ASN A 17 11.61 -19.19 7.50
N GLY A 18 10.84 -18.86 6.45
CA GLY A 18 11.26 -18.94 5.05
C GLY A 18 11.23 -17.60 4.31
N ALA A 19 10.74 -16.54 4.95
CA ALA A 19 10.73 -15.19 4.39
C ALA A 19 12.17 -14.67 4.25
N TYR A 20 12.50 -14.16 3.06
CA TYR A 20 13.76 -13.50 2.77
C TYR A 20 13.68 -12.04 3.24
N ASP A 21 14.82 -11.44 3.60
CA ASP A 21 14.89 -10.04 4.06
C ASP A 21 14.56 -9.08 2.89
N GLU A 22 13.28 -8.84 2.64
CA GLU A 22 12.82 -7.67 1.89
C GLU A 22 12.81 -6.48 2.86
N GLN A 23 13.39 -5.35 2.44
CA GLN A 23 13.24 -4.10 3.18
C GLN A 23 11.74 -3.81 3.29
N MET A 24 11.27 -3.55 4.52
CA MET A 24 9.93 -3.01 4.73
C MET A 24 9.88 -1.65 4.02
N ASP A 25 8.83 -1.40 3.22
CA ASP A 25 8.56 -0.05 2.71
C ASP A 25 8.46 0.94 3.88
N ASP A 26 9.02 2.13 3.70
CA ASP A 26 9.07 3.19 4.71
C ASP A 26 7.66 3.71 5.12
N ASP A 27 6.62 3.38 4.35
CA ASP A 27 5.23 3.85 4.52
C ASP A 27 4.41 3.09 5.59
N LEU A 28 5.01 2.20 6.39
CA LEU A 28 4.31 1.54 7.52
C LEU A 28 4.25 2.41 8.79
N ALA A 29 4.85 3.60 8.76
CA ALA A 29 4.72 4.60 9.81
C ALA A 29 3.25 5.00 9.99
N GLY A 30 2.61 4.51 11.06
CA GLY A 30 1.19 4.77 11.38
C GLY A 30 0.35 3.51 11.59
N LEU A 31 0.86 2.31 11.29
CA LEU A 31 0.18 1.07 11.64
C LEU A 31 0.32 0.76 13.15
N ASN A 32 -0.80 0.71 13.88
CA ASN A 32 -0.84 0.21 15.25
C ASN A 32 -0.80 -1.31 15.22
N ALA A 33 0.41 -1.82 15.05
CA ALA A 33 0.74 -3.22 14.93
C ALA A 33 2.05 -3.51 15.68
N VAL A 34 2.28 -4.79 15.96
CA VAL A 34 3.56 -5.26 16.50
C VAL A 34 4.51 -5.51 15.33
N ASN A 35 5.65 -4.83 15.33
CA ASN A 35 6.69 -5.06 14.34
C ASN A 35 7.44 -6.36 14.64
N LEU A 36 7.42 -7.29 13.69
CA LEU A 36 8.19 -8.54 13.73
C LEU A 36 9.31 -8.45 12.70
N MET A 37 10.55 -8.49 13.16
CA MET A 37 11.73 -8.36 12.30
C MET A 37 12.92 -9.14 12.87
N THR A 38 13.97 -9.30 12.07
CA THR A 38 15.22 -9.91 12.52
C THR A 38 16.06 -8.93 13.36
N MET A 39 16.96 -9.46 14.20
CA MET A 39 17.89 -8.60 14.97
C MET A 39 18.74 -7.70 14.07
N HIS A 40 19.08 -8.16 12.86
CA HIS A 40 19.86 -7.38 11.89
C HIS A 40 19.06 -6.19 11.36
N GLN A 41 17.79 -6.41 10.98
CA GLN A 41 16.89 -5.35 10.49
C GLN A 41 16.60 -4.29 11.56
N SER A 42 16.69 -4.64 12.84
CA SER A 42 16.45 -3.68 13.94
C SER A 42 17.51 -2.57 14.05
N LYS A 43 18.66 -2.72 13.38
CA LYS A 43 19.78 -1.79 13.51
C LYS A 43 19.40 -0.38 13.04
N GLY A 44 19.55 0.61 13.93
CA GLY A 44 19.23 2.01 13.65
C GLY A 44 17.78 2.41 13.97
N LEU A 45 16.95 1.44 14.35
CA LEU A 45 15.57 1.65 14.78
C LEU A 45 15.46 1.55 16.30
N GLU A 46 14.39 2.08 16.89
CA GLU A 46 14.16 2.02 18.34
C GLU A 46 12.67 2.03 18.66
N TRP A 47 12.26 1.31 19.71
CA TRP A 47 10.87 1.20 20.14
C TRP A 47 10.73 1.37 21.65
N PRO A 48 9.56 1.83 22.15
CA PRO A 48 9.28 1.86 23.58
C PRO A 48 9.48 0.49 24.24
N VAL A 49 8.99 -0.58 23.60
CA VAL A 49 9.06 -1.95 24.12
C VAL A 49 9.65 -2.89 23.07
N VAL A 50 10.61 -3.74 23.48
CA VAL A 50 11.22 -4.76 22.62
C VAL A 50 11.14 -6.13 23.30
N PHE A 51 10.69 -7.13 22.54
CA PHE A 51 10.67 -8.52 22.94
C PHE A 51 11.72 -9.30 22.15
N ILE A 52 12.63 -9.98 22.85
CA ILE A 52 13.61 -10.89 22.26
C ILE A 52 13.30 -12.32 22.70
N PRO A 53 12.55 -13.08 21.88
CA PRO A 53 12.19 -14.45 22.23
C PRO A 53 13.27 -15.47 21.83
N ALA A 54 13.09 -16.68 22.36
CA ALA A 54 13.83 -17.88 21.95
C ALA A 54 15.35 -17.82 22.18
N LEU A 55 15.79 -17.20 23.28
CA LEU A 55 17.17 -17.14 23.74
C LEU A 55 17.62 -18.50 24.32
N VAL A 56 17.85 -19.45 23.43
CA VAL A 56 18.09 -20.87 23.74
C VAL A 56 19.43 -21.31 23.17
N ASN A 57 20.16 -22.12 23.93
CA ASN A 57 21.45 -22.68 23.52
C ASN A 57 21.33 -23.41 22.17
N GLY A 58 22.23 -23.06 21.24
CA GLY A 58 22.27 -23.62 19.89
C GLY A 58 21.25 -23.02 18.91
N ARG A 59 20.37 -22.11 19.36
CA ARG A 59 19.54 -21.26 18.50
C ARG A 59 20.08 -19.84 18.45
N PHE A 60 20.33 -19.25 19.62
CA PHE A 60 21.02 -17.97 19.74
C PHE A 60 21.84 -17.97 21.06
N PRO A 61 23.17 -18.19 21.00
CA PRO A 61 23.94 -18.25 19.78
C PRO A 61 23.66 -19.50 18.92
N SER A 62 23.81 -19.38 17.60
CA SER A 62 23.54 -20.48 16.67
C SER A 62 24.55 -21.62 16.82
N ALA A 63 24.07 -22.86 16.83
CA ALA A 63 24.94 -24.05 16.89
C ALA A 63 25.88 -24.19 15.68
N LYS A 64 25.65 -23.42 14.61
CA LYS A 64 26.49 -23.41 13.40
C LYS A 64 27.60 -22.36 13.45
N THR A 65 27.57 -21.45 14.42
CA THR A 65 28.47 -20.30 14.48
C THR A 65 29.86 -20.72 14.86
N GLY A 66 30.86 -20.19 14.13
CA GLY A 66 32.26 -20.59 14.26
C GLY A 66 32.55 -22.02 13.80
N ARG A 67 31.60 -22.71 13.13
CA ARG A 67 31.82 -24.04 12.57
C ARG A 67 32.04 -23.99 11.06
N GLU A 68 32.88 -24.91 10.58
CA GLU A 68 33.09 -25.12 9.17
C GLU A 68 31.78 -25.45 8.44
N GLN A 69 31.45 -24.67 7.42
CA GLN A 69 30.28 -24.87 6.57
C GLN A 69 30.66 -25.25 5.15
N ARG A 70 29.71 -25.90 4.47
CA ARG A 70 29.86 -26.28 3.07
C ARG A 70 29.46 -25.10 2.19
N TRP A 71 30.41 -24.58 1.45
CA TRP A 71 30.23 -23.47 0.51
C TRP A 71 30.18 -24.01 -0.94
N LEU A 72 29.42 -23.33 -1.81
CA LEU A 72 29.39 -23.63 -3.25
C LEU A 72 30.69 -23.20 -3.95
N LEU A 73 31.39 -22.24 -3.36
CA LEU A 73 32.66 -21.71 -3.82
C LEU A 73 33.82 -22.27 -2.98
N PRO A 74 34.99 -22.54 -3.58
CA PRO A 74 36.23 -22.78 -2.84
C PRO A 74 36.47 -21.78 -1.70
N ARG A 75 36.86 -22.31 -0.52
CA ARG A 75 37.02 -21.55 0.74
C ARG A 75 38.10 -20.47 0.66
N ASP A 76 39.07 -20.60 -0.22
CA ASP A 76 40.16 -19.65 -0.43
C ASP A 76 39.76 -18.42 -1.28
N MET A 77 38.59 -18.45 -1.94
CA MET A 77 38.13 -17.33 -2.77
C MET A 77 37.46 -16.19 -1.98
N PHE A 78 37.25 -16.35 -0.68
CA PHE A 78 36.62 -15.32 0.16
C PHE A 78 37.03 -15.46 1.62
N ASN A 79 36.78 -14.43 2.42
CA ASN A 79 37.06 -14.47 3.86
C ASN A 79 36.01 -15.32 4.59
N VAL A 80 36.26 -16.63 4.71
CA VAL A 80 35.31 -17.57 5.30
C VAL A 80 34.93 -17.23 6.75
N SER A 81 35.89 -16.78 7.57
CA SER A 81 35.62 -16.47 8.98
C SER A 81 34.61 -15.33 9.12
N ARG A 82 34.53 -14.41 8.14
CA ARG A 82 33.50 -13.37 8.11
C ARG A 82 32.08 -13.94 7.99
N TYR A 83 31.91 -15.06 7.27
CA TYR A 83 30.58 -15.63 6.98
C TYR A 83 30.20 -16.79 7.90
N GLU A 84 31.18 -17.55 8.40
CA GLU A 84 30.94 -18.58 9.43
C GLU A 84 30.72 -17.96 10.82
N GLY A 85 31.16 -16.70 11.00
CA GLY A 85 30.94 -15.90 12.19
C GLY A 85 31.63 -16.45 13.43
N ASP A 86 31.42 -15.76 14.54
CA ASP A 86 31.87 -16.18 15.86
C ASP A 86 30.81 -15.79 16.90
N VAL A 87 30.96 -16.38 18.09
CA VAL A 87 30.08 -16.11 19.23
C VAL A 87 30.11 -14.63 19.61
N GLU A 88 31.27 -13.98 19.52
CA GLU A 88 31.42 -12.56 19.83
C GLU A 88 30.67 -11.65 18.83
N GLY A 89 30.57 -12.06 17.56
CA GLY A 89 29.73 -11.42 16.56
C GLY A 89 28.25 -11.51 16.91
N GLU A 90 27.79 -12.69 17.35
CA GLU A 90 26.40 -12.85 17.82
C GLU A 90 26.13 -12.12 19.13
N ARG A 91 27.11 -12.02 20.02
CA ARG A 91 27.04 -11.21 21.24
C ARG A 91 26.86 -9.72 20.93
N LYS A 92 27.57 -9.20 19.92
CA LYS A 92 27.35 -7.83 19.42
C LYS A 92 25.96 -7.67 18.83
N LEU A 93 25.45 -8.68 18.13
CA LEU A 93 24.09 -8.67 17.61
C LEU A 93 23.04 -8.62 18.73
N MET A 94 23.25 -9.40 19.80
CA MET A 94 22.42 -9.36 21.01
C MET A 94 22.42 -7.95 21.62
N TYR A 95 23.60 -7.36 21.80
CA TYR A 95 23.72 -5.99 22.30
C TYR A 95 22.97 -4.97 21.43
N VAL A 96 23.09 -5.07 20.10
CA VAL A 96 22.33 -4.22 19.17
C VAL A 96 20.82 -4.40 19.41
N ALA A 97 20.32 -5.63 19.45
CA ALA A 97 18.89 -5.90 19.65
C ALA A 97 18.36 -5.40 21.00
N MET A 98 19.12 -5.60 22.10
CA MET A 98 18.74 -5.14 23.44
C MET A 98 18.63 -3.61 23.51
N THR A 99 19.58 -2.91 22.90
CA THR A 99 19.64 -1.43 22.91
C THR A 99 18.60 -0.76 22.01
N ARG A 100 17.74 -1.53 21.32
CA ARG A 100 16.61 -0.95 20.57
C ARG A 100 15.43 -0.60 21.50
N ALA A 101 15.42 -1.14 22.72
CA ALA A 101 14.40 -0.85 23.73
C ALA A 101 14.65 0.50 24.40
N LYS A 102 13.63 1.38 24.43
CA LYS A 102 13.68 2.67 25.13
C LYS A 102 13.19 2.60 26.57
N GLU A 103 12.11 1.85 26.80
CA GLU A 103 11.42 1.81 28.09
C GLU A 103 11.40 0.40 28.70
N LEU A 104 11.12 -0.63 27.90
CA LEU A 104 11.05 -2.02 28.38
C LEU A 104 11.70 -3.02 27.42
N LEU A 105 12.59 -3.85 27.95
CA LEU A 105 13.18 -5.00 27.28
C LEU A 105 12.67 -6.29 27.92
N VAL A 106 12.09 -7.18 27.11
CA VAL A 106 11.63 -8.49 27.56
C VAL A 106 12.41 -9.58 26.86
N LEU A 107 13.15 -10.36 27.64
CA LEU A 107 13.94 -11.49 27.18
C LEU A 107 13.24 -12.80 27.56
N SER A 108 13.11 -13.74 26.62
CA SER A 108 12.47 -15.03 26.93
C SER A 108 13.16 -16.22 26.27
N TYR A 109 13.08 -17.37 26.95
CA TYR A 109 13.62 -18.65 26.51
C TYR A 109 12.67 -19.80 26.85
N PHE A 110 12.89 -20.97 26.27
CA PHE A 110 12.15 -22.20 26.59
C PHE A 110 13.10 -23.35 26.89
N THR A 111 12.74 -24.20 27.84
CA THR A 111 13.57 -25.33 28.30
C THR A 111 13.27 -26.64 27.57
N THR A 112 12.21 -26.68 26.76
CA THR A 112 11.77 -27.91 26.09
C THR A 112 11.19 -27.59 24.72
N LEU A 113 11.57 -28.35 23.68
CA LEU A 113 11.03 -28.25 22.32
C LEU A 113 10.88 -29.64 21.72
N ASN A 114 9.68 -29.98 21.25
CA ASN A 114 9.36 -31.30 20.68
C ASN A 114 9.78 -32.46 21.61
N GLY A 115 9.54 -32.31 22.91
CA GLY A 115 9.89 -33.31 23.94
C GLY A 115 11.39 -33.38 24.30
N ARG A 116 12.25 -32.58 23.66
CA ARG A 116 13.70 -32.53 23.96
C ARG A 116 14.02 -31.37 24.88
N LYS A 117 14.81 -31.62 25.93
CA LYS A 117 15.36 -30.57 26.79
C LYS A 117 16.29 -29.65 25.99
N LYS A 118 16.27 -28.37 26.33
CA LYS A 118 17.07 -27.30 25.74
C LYS A 118 17.77 -26.51 26.84
N GLY A 119 19.03 -26.16 26.60
CA GLY A 119 19.80 -25.30 27.49
C GLY A 119 19.43 -23.84 27.30
N VAL A 120 19.63 -23.04 28.35
CA VAL A 120 19.49 -21.59 28.31
C VAL A 120 20.65 -21.01 27.47
N SER A 121 20.41 -19.92 26.74
CA SER A 121 21.49 -19.22 26.03
C SER A 121 22.53 -18.69 27.02
N GLU A 122 23.82 -18.78 26.67
CA GLU A 122 24.88 -18.16 27.47
C GLU A 122 24.68 -16.64 27.60
N PHE A 123 24.04 -15.99 26.61
CA PHE A 123 23.74 -14.56 26.67
C PHE A 123 22.73 -14.18 27.76
N ILE A 124 21.92 -15.13 28.24
CA ILE A 124 21.06 -14.91 29.42
C ILE A 124 21.87 -15.08 30.70
N GLU A 125 22.81 -16.02 30.72
CA GLU A 125 23.68 -16.26 31.87
C GLU A 125 24.58 -15.04 32.13
N ASP A 126 25.07 -14.39 31.06
CA ASP A 126 25.84 -13.14 31.15
C ASP A 126 25.06 -11.96 31.75
N LEU A 127 23.73 -12.05 31.77
CA LEU A 127 22.83 -11.02 32.28
C LEU A 127 22.36 -11.29 33.72
N ALA A 128 22.72 -12.43 34.30
CA ALA A 128 22.21 -12.86 35.61
C ALA A 128 22.56 -11.89 36.75
N ASP A 129 23.69 -11.19 36.64
CA ASP A 129 24.17 -10.24 37.65
C ASP A 129 23.77 -8.78 37.36
N CYS A 130 22.96 -8.53 36.31
CA CYS A 130 22.53 -7.19 35.95
C CYS A 130 21.44 -6.70 36.93
N PRO A 131 21.67 -5.60 37.67
CA PRO A 131 20.73 -5.12 38.70
C PRO A 131 19.39 -4.64 38.13
N ASP A 132 19.36 -4.25 36.85
CA ASP A 132 18.18 -3.74 36.16
C ASP A 132 17.35 -4.85 35.49
N ILE A 133 17.73 -6.12 35.66
CA ILE A 133 17.02 -7.28 35.09
C ILE A 133 16.27 -8.03 36.19
N GLU A 134 14.95 -8.04 36.08
CA GLU A 134 14.08 -8.83 36.95
C GLU A 134 13.74 -10.17 36.29
N VAL A 135 14.01 -11.28 37.00
CA VAL A 135 13.64 -12.63 36.54
C VAL A 135 12.19 -12.92 36.91
N LEU A 136 11.32 -12.96 35.90
CA LEU A 136 9.91 -13.26 36.06
C LEU A 136 9.64 -14.77 35.97
N SER A 137 8.66 -15.24 36.75
CA SER A 137 8.10 -16.58 36.59
C SER A 137 7.21 -16.62 35.34
N PRO A 138 7.07 -17.76 34.63
CA PRO A 138 6.20 -17.91 33.45
C PRO A 138 4.72 -17.53 33.68
N PHE A 139 4.29 -17.43 34.94
CA PHE A 139 2.93 -17.08 35.33
C PHE A 139 2.80 -15.67 35.91
N THR A 140 3.89 -14.91 35.96
CA THR A 140 3.87 -13.52 36.41
C THR A 140 3.51 -12.62 35.23
N HIS A 141 2.56 -11.71 35.44
CA HIS A 141 2.28 -10.67 34.45
C HIS A 141 3.45 -9.70 34.35
N LEU A 142 3.68 -9.15 33.15
CA LEU A 142 4.62 -8.05 33.00
C LEU A 142 4.18 -6.87 33.88
N PRO A 143 5.13 -6.07 34.41
CA PRO A 143 4.78 -4.88 35.18
C PRO A 143 3.90 -3.94 34.35
N ASP A 144 2.94 -3.28 35.01
CA ASP A 144 2.09 -2.27 34.37
C ASP A 144 2.96 -1.05 34.01
N LEU A 145 3.39 -0.97 32.74
CA LEU A 145 4.05 0.22 32.22
C LEU A 145 3.01 1.17 31.62
N SER A 146 3.02 2.41 32.10
CA SER A 146 2.42 3.54 31.39
C SER A 146 3.41 4.00 30.33
N LEU A 147 3.29 3.41 29.12
CA LEU A 147 4.14 3.80 28.00
C LEU A 147 3.84 5.24 27.61
N SER A 148 4.87 6.02 27.29
CA SER A 148 4.65 7.32 26.67
C SER A 148 4.03 7.11 25.28
N GLN A 149 2.72 7.36 25.14
CA GLN A 149 2.14 7.51 23.83
C GLN A 149 2.85 8.71 23.19
N ARG A 150 3.72 8.45 22.22
CA ARG A 150 4.05 9.49 21.25
C ARG A 150 2.71 9.95 20.69
N GLY A 151 2.42 11.24 20.80
CA GLY A 151 1.34 11.83 20.03
C GLY A 151 1.59 11.49 18.57
N GLU A 152 0.72 10.69 17.97
CA GLU A 152 0.68 10.45 16.52
C GLU A 152 0.11 11.70 15.79
N ASP A 153 -0.02 12.85 16.45
CA ASP A 153 -1.04 13.85 16.09
C ASP A 153 -0.55 15.10 15.32
N ASP A 154 0.68 15.16 14.82
CA ASP A 154 1.14 16.37 14.08
C ASP A 154 1.69 16.10 12.67
N GLU A 155 1.78 14.84 12.21
CA GLU A 155 2.13 14.58 10.80
C GLU A 155 0.88 14.70 9.93
N ILE A 156 0.82 15.77 9.13
CA ILE A 156 -0.18 15.95 8.09
C ILE A 156 -0.06 14.77 7.12
N GLN A 157 -1.05 13.88 7.13
CA GLN A 157 -1.12 12.72 6.23
C GLN A 157 -1.68 13.14 4.87
N THR A 158 -1.20 12.48 3.81
CA THR A 158 -1.69 12.68 2.45
C THR A 158 -2.57 11.49 2.04
N PHE A 159 -3.79 11.78 1.60
CA PHE A 159 -4.73 10.77 1.12
C PHE A 159 -5.02 10.97 -0.37
N ALA A 160 -4.92 9.91 -1.16
CA ALA A 160 -5.30 9.98 -2.57
C ALA A 160 -6.83 10.01 -2.71
N ALA A 161 -7.39 10.79 -3.65
CA ALA A 161 -8.85 10.83 -3.85
C ALA A 161 -9.44 9.44 -4.13
N GLY A 162 -8.73 8.61 -4.91
CA GLY A 162 -9.09 7.22 -5.15
C GLY A 162 -9.16 6.41 -3.85
N GLU A 163 -8.22 6.62 -2.94
CA GLU A 163 -8.14 5.98 -1.63
C GLU A 163 -9.40 6.25 -0.78
N LEU A 164 -9.86 7.51 -0.76
CA LEU A 164 -11.08 7.90 -0.05
C LEU A 164 -12.31 7.17 -0.62
N ILE A 165 -12.37 6.98 -1.94
CA ILE A 165 -13.42 6.22 -2.61
C ILE A 165 -13.31 4.72 -2.28
N HIS A 166 -12.10 4.17 -2.16
CA HIS A 166 -11.93 2.78 -1.73
C HIS A 166 -12.45 2.56 -0.31
N TYR A 167 -12.17 3.49 0.61
CA TYR A 167 -12.71 3.45 1.97
C TYR A 167 -14.23 3.54 1.99
N SER A 168 -14.83 4.45 1.22
CA SER A 168 -16.29 4.64 1.19
C SER A 168 -17.05 3.40 0.72
N LYS A 169 -16.46 2.60 -0.19
CA LYS A 169 -17.05 1.32 -0.65
C LYS A 169 -17.11 0.27 0.45
N CYS A 170 -16.01 0.09 1.18
CA CYS A 170 -15.93 -0.82 2.32
C CYS A 170 -14.65 -0.55 3.13
N PRO A 171 -14.73 0.02 4.34
CA PRO A 171 -13.55 0.32 5.17
C PRO A 171 -12.70 -0.92 5.49
N TYR A 172 -13.32 -2.09 5.62
CA TYR A 172 -12.57 -3.34 5.82
C TYR A 172 -11.80 -3.79 4.56
N ARG A 173 -12.36 -3.56 3.35
CA ARG A 173 -11.64 -3.81 2.08
C ARG A 173 -10.44 -2.88 1.97
N TYR A 174 -10.63 -1.60 2.27
CA TYR A 174 -9.57 -0.61 2.33
C TYR A 174 -8.44 -1.04 3.27
N ARG A 175 -8.79 -1.53 4.48
CA ARG A 175 -7.79 -2.05 5.43
C ARG A 175 -6.99 -3.23 4.87
N ILE A 176 -7.64 -4.16 4.18
CA ILE A 176 -6.94 -5.31 3.58
C ILE A 176 -5.97 -4.86 2.49
N ASN A 177 -6.41 -3.99 1.59
CA ASN A 177 -5.63 -3.60 0.42
C ASN A 177 -4.57 -2.54 0.73
N THR A 178 -4.97 -1.41 1.32
CA THR A 178 -4.11 -0.23 1.51
C THR A 178 -3.26 -0.39 2.77
N ILE A 179 -3.88 -0.73 3.91
CA ILE A 179 -3.20 -0.76 5.22
C ILE A 179 -2.36 -2.04 5.38
N TRP A 180 -2.84 -3.18 4.87
CA TRP A 180 -2.12 -4.46 4.98
C TRP A 180 -1.39 -4.87 3.70
N GLY A 181 -1.53 -4.12 2.60
CA GLY A 181 -0.80 -4.35 1.37
C GLY A 181 -1.23 -5.59 0.58
N PHE A 182 -2.36 -6.25 0.91
CA PHE A 182 -2.80 -7.41 0.14
C PHE A 182 -3.19 -6.98 -1.27
N GLN A 183 -2.53 -7.58 -2.25
CA GLN A 183 -2.81 -7.36 -3.66
C GLN A 183 -3.92 -8.30 -4.14
N PRO A 184 -4.76 -7.87 -5.10
CA PRO A 184 -5.71 -8.76 -5.75
C PRO A 184 -4.96 -9.87 -6.50
N GLY A 185 -5.68 -10.96 -6.81
CA GLY A 185 -5.11 -12.04 -7.62
C GLY A 185 -4.72 -11.55 -9.02
N ILE A 186 -3.62 -12.08 -9.57
CA ILE A 186 -3.18 -11.74 -10.92
C ILE A 186 -4.24 -12.16 -11.93
N ASN A 187 -4.68 -11.21 -12.75
CA ASN A 187 -5.64 -11.38 -13.82
C ASN A 187 -5.01 -10.81 -15.11
N PRO A 188 -5.15 -11.47 -16.29
CA PRO A 188 -4.71 -10.91 -17.57
C PRO A 188 -5.21 -9.49 -17.89
N TYR A 189 -6.35 -9.07 -17.33
CA TYR A 189 -6.90 -7.71 -17.50
C TYR A 189 -6.36 -6.69 -16.48
N LEU A 190 -5.52 -7.12 -15.53
CA LEU A 190 -4.92 -6.22 -14.56
C LEU A 190 -4.06 -5.17 -15.28
N GLY A 191 -4.36 -3.89 -15.05
CA GLY A 191 -3.72 -2.77 -15.72
C GLY A 191 -4.41 -2.28 -17.01
N TYR A 192 -5.50 -2.92 -17.45
CA TYR A 192 -6.20 -2.54 -18.69
C TYR A 192 -6.66 -1.07 -18.68
N GLY A 193 -7.33 -0.60 -17.64
CA GLY A 193 -7.74 0.81 -17.52
C GLY A 193 -6.57 1.78 -17.55
N ASN A 194 -5.47 1.46 -16.85
CA ASN A 194 -4.25 2.26 -16.84
C ASN A 194 -3.60 2.33 -18.23
N ALA A 195 -3.63 1.23 -19.00
CA ALA A 195 -3.15 1.22 -20.37
C ALA A 195 -3.99 2.14 -21.27
N LEU A 196 -5.33 2.14 -21.12
CA LEU A 196 -6.21 3.05 -21.87
C LEU A 196 -5.95 4.51 -21.50
N HIS A 197 -5.82 4.82 -20.21
CA HIS A 197 -5.46 6.17 -19.73
C HIS A 197 -4.13 6.64 -20.31
N HIS A 198 -3.11 5.79 -20.27
CA HIS A 198 -1.81 6.07 -20.87
C HIS A 198 -1.93 6.36 -22.37
N CYS A 199 -2.69 5.55 -23.10
CA CYS A 199 -2.88 5.78 -24.53
C CYS A 199 -3.57 7.13 -24.80
N MET A 200 -4.60 7.48 -24.03
CA MET A 200 -5.30 8.76 -24.19
C MET A 200 -4.41 9.96 -23.84
N ARG A 201 -3.54 9.81 -22.82
CA ARG A 201 -2.54 10.83 -22.48
C ARG A 201 -1.56 11.06 -23.63
N GLU A 202 -0.92 10.00 -24.12
CA GLU A 202 0.07 10.11 -25.20
C GLU A 202 -0.58 10.64 -26.49
N ALA A 203 -1.83 10.28 -26.76
CA ALA A 203 -2.60 10.86 -27.86
C ALA A 203 -2.78 12.37 -27.69
N ALA A 204 -3.08 12.86 -26.50
CA ALA A 204 -3.19 14.29 -26.24
C ALA A 204 -1.85 15.03 -26.41
N GLU A 205 -0.72 14.41 -26.07
CA GLU A 205 0.61 14.97 -26.34
C GLU A 205 0.92 15.02 -27.85
N LEU A 206 0.64 13.95 -28.61
CA LEU A 206 0.75 13.94 -30.07
C LEU A 206 -0.12 15.03 -30.73
N MET A 207 -1.29 15.30 -30.18
CA MET A 207 -2.15 16.38 -30.69
C MET A 207 -1.51 17.77 -30.52
N LYS A 208 -0.72 18.00 -29.46
CA LYS A 208 0.06 19.24 -29.32
C LYS A 208 1.16 19.37 -30.37
N GLU A 209 1.64 18.24 -30.89
CA GLU A 209 2.59 18.17 -32.01
C GLU A 209 1.93 18.33 -33.40
N GLY A 210 0.60 18.46 -33.44
CA GLY A 210 -0.16 18.75 -34.65
C GLY A 210 -0.85 17.55 -35.29
N TYR A 211 -0.84 16.38 -34.63
CA TYR A 211 -1.63 15.23 -35.07
C TYR A 211 -3.13 15.50 -34.89
N ASP A 212 -3.95 15.02 -35.82
CA ASP A 212 -5.41 15.02 -35.60
C ASP A 212 -5.80 13.96 -34.55
N PRO A 213 -6.94 14.12 -33.85
CA PRO A 213 -7.29 13.25 -32.72
C PRO A 213 -7.33 11.75 -33.03
N VAL A 214 -7.78 11.37 -34.23
CA VAL A 214 -7.90 9.95 -34.62
C VAL A 214 -6.52 9.36 -34.88
N THR A 215 -5.69 10.05 -35.65
CA THR A 215 -4.31 9.60 -35.93
C THR A 215 -3.47 9.56 -34.65
N ALA A 216 -3.65 10.54 -33.75
CA ALA A 216 -2.95 10.58 -32.46
C ALA A 216 -3.30 9.37 -31.58
N VAL A 217 -4.59 9.04 -31.48
CA VAL A 217 -5.04 7.85 -30.72
C VAL A 217 -4.54 6.56 -31.35
N ALA A 218 -4.63 6.42 -32.67
CA ALA A 218 -4.18 5.22 -33.36
C ALA A 218 -2.68 4.98 -33.13
N THR A 219 -1.87 6.02 -33.33
CA THR A 219 -0.41 5.97 -33.10
C THR A 219 -0.10 5.62 -31.64
N SER A 220 -0.77 6.28 -30.71
CA SER A 220 -0.58 6.04 -29.28
C SER A 220 -0.87 4.60 -28.87
N VAL A 221 -1.97 4.00 -29.34
CA VAL A 221 -2.31 2.60 -29.03
C VAL A 221 -1.31 1.64 -29.66
N GLU A 222 -0.86 1.89 -30.89
CA GLU A 222 0.10 1.02 -31.57
C GLU A 222 1.45 0.99 -30.85
N GLU A 223 1.93 2.15 -30.39
CA GLU A 223 3.27 2.27 -29.78
C GLU A 223 3.29 2.00 -28.27
N ASN A 224 2.20 2.30 -27.55
CA ASN A 224 2.23 2.37 -26.10
C ASN A 224 1.30 1.37 -25.38
N PHE A 225 0.38 0.69 -26.09
CA PHE A 225 -0.51 -0.25 -25.43
C PHE A 225 0.25 -1.50 -24.96
N PHE A 226 0.23 -1.74 -23.64
CA PHE A 226 0.96 -2.86 -23.04
C PHE A 226 0.17 -3.51 -21.89
N MET A 227 0.09 -4.84 -21.92
CA MET A 227 -0.58 -5.66 -20.92
C MET A 227 0.41 -6.65 -20.28
N PRO A 228 1.00 -6.34 -19.11
CA PRO A 228 2.11 -7.10 -18.54
C PRO A 228 1.77 -8.54 -18.15
N PHE A 229 0.49 -8.84 -17.90
CA PHE A 229 0.02 -10.12 -17.40
C PHE A 229 -0.78 -10.94 -18.42
N ALA A 230 -0.96 -10.41 -19.64
CA ALA A 230 -1.60 -11.12 -20.73
C ALA A 230 -0.57 -11.90 -21.54
N ASP A 231 -0.93 -13.09 -22.04
CA ASP A 231 -0.10 -13.78 -23.03
C ASP A 231 -0.05 -12.97 -24.34
N PRO A 232 1.02 -13.10 -25.17
CA PRO A 232 1.21 -12.25 -26.34
C PRO A 232 0.03 -12.25 -27.33
N GLY A 233 -0.56 -13.42 -27.60
CA GLY A 233 -1.68 -13.52 -28.56
C GLY A 233 -2.94 -12.84 -28.03
N ARG A 234 -3.20 -12.98 -26.72
CA ARG A 234 -4.31 -12.27 -26.08
C ARG A 234 -4.06 -10.77 -25.97
N ALA A 235 -2.84 -10.34 -25.68
CA ALA A 235 -2.47 -8.93 -25.61
C ALA A 235 -2.64 -8.23 -26.97
N GLU A 236 -2.26 -8.91 -28.05
CA GLU A 236 -2.48 -8.44 -29.42
C GLU A 236 -3.98 -8.30 -29.74
N GLY A 237 -4.78 -9.33 -29.44
CA GLY A 237 -6.24 -9.24 -29.63
C GLY A 237 -6.89 -8.13 -28.79
N MET A 238 -6.40 -7.88 -27.57
CA MET A 238 -6.85 -6.75 -26.75
C MET A 238 -6.47 -5.41 -27.38
N ARG A 239 -5.25 -5.26 -27.90
CA ARG A 239 -4.79 -4.04 -28.57
C ARG A 239 -5.69 -3.70 -29.75
N ASP A 240 -6.05 -4.68 -30.57
CA ASP A 240 -6.91 -4.45 -31.74
C ASP A 240 -8.32 -3.99 -31.34
N VAL A 241 -8.89 -4.58 -30.26
CA VAL A 241 -10.18 -4.14 -29.71
C VAL A 241 -10.09 -2.72 -29.11
N VAL A 242 -8.99 -2.40 -28.42
CA VAL A 242 -8.76 -1.08 -27.84
C VAL A 242 -8.55 -0.03 -28.93
N MET A 243 -7.83 -0.38 -29.99
CA MET A 243 -7.64 0.46 -31.18
C MET A 243 -8.99 0.87 -31.77
N GLU A 244 -9.87 -0.11 -32.03
CA GLU A 244 -11.21 0.15 -32.56
C GLU A 244 -12.01 1.07 -31.63
N LYS A 245 -12.07 0.77 -30.34
CA LYS A 245 -12.86 1.53 -29.35
C LYS A 245 -12.35 2.96 -29.17
N LEU A 246 -11.04 3.16 -29.04
CA LEU A 246 -10.49 4.50 -28.82
C LEU A 246 -10.53 5.35 -30.08
N ILE A 247 -10.37 4.78 -31.28
CA ILE A 247 -10.62 5.48 -32.54
C ILE A 247 -12.08 5.94 -32.60
N HIS A 248 -13.02 5.04 -32.30
CA HIS A 248 -14.44 5.39 -32.27
C HIS A 248 -14.73 6.53 -31.26
N PHE A 249 -14.12 6.47 -30.07
CA PHE A 249 -14.19 7.54 -29.08
C PHE A 249 -13.67 8.86 -29.64
N ALA A 250 -12.51 8.84 -30.30
CA ALA A 250 -11.88 10.04 -30.87
C ALA A 250 -12.70 10.66 -32.01
N GLU A 251 -13.36 9.84 -32.82
CA GLU A 251 -14.29 10.30 -33.85
C GLU A 251 -15.54 10.95 -33.24
N ALA A 252 -16.16 10.28 -32.27
CA ALA A 252 -17.39 10.73 -31.63
C ALA A 252 -17.20 11.96 -30.72
N ARG A 253 -16.00 12.12 -30.15
CA ARG A 253 -15.65 13.20 -29.19
C ARG A 253 -14.52 14.08 -29.70
N LYS A 254 -14.39 14.21 -31.03
CA LYS A 254 -13.36 15.01 -31.69
C LYS A 254 -13.29 16.44 -31.15
N ASP A 255 -14.43 17.10 -31.03
CA ASP A 255 -14.51 18.48 -30.55
C ASP A 255 -14.04 18.61 -29.09
N ASP A 256 -14.31 17.63 -28.25
CA ASP A 256 -13.81 17.61 -26.87
C ASP A 256 -12.30 17.44 -26.85
N MET A 257 -11.76 16.50 -27.65
CA MET A 257 -10.33 16.27 -27.70
C MET A 257 -9.56 17.52 -28.16
N LEU A 258 -10.11 18.27 -29.11
CA LEU A 258 -9.51 19.53 -29.58
C LEU A 258 -9.54 20.65 -28.52
N ARG A 259 -10.38 20.53 -27.48
CA ARG A 259 -10.43 21.45 -26.34
C ARG A 259 -9.50 21.04 -25.20
N ILE A 260 -8.76 19.93 -25.31
CA ILE A 260 -7.85 19.50 -24.25
C ILE A 260 -6.80 20.59 -24.00
N ARG A 261 -6.77 21.06 -22.75
CA ARG A 261 -5.79 22.03 -22.23
C ARG A 261 -4.59 21.28 -21.66
N GLU A 262 -4.88 20.38 -20.73
CA GLU A 262 -3.89 19.60 -19.99
C GLU A 262 -4.41 18.18 -19.78
N VAL A 263 -3.47 17.25 -19.65
CA VAL A 263 -3.76 15.87 -19.26
C VAL A 263 -2.92 15.53 -18.05
N GLU A 264 -3.46 14.65 -17.21
CA GLU A 264 -2.71 14.02 -16.12
C GLU A 264 -2.19 15.03 -15.09
N THR A 265 -2.97 16.10 -14.87
CA THR A 265 -2.66 17.23 -13.99
C THR A 265 -2.75 16.78 -12.53
N ARG A 266 -1.63 16.92 -11.80
CA ARG A 266 -1.55 16.63 -10.37
C ARG A 266 -2.16 17.77 -9.57
N ILE A 267 -2.90 17.41 -8.54
CA ILE A 267 -3.46 18.35 -7.58
C ILE A 267 -3.18 17.89 -6.17
N GLU A 268 -2.90 18.84 -5.30
CA GLU A 268 -2.71 18.64 -3.87
C GLU A 268 -3.30 19.86 -3.16
N TYR A 269 -4.17 19.62 -2.18
CA TYR A 269 -4.78 20.69 -1.42
C TYR A 269 -5.07 20.25 0.02
N PRO A 270 -4.99 21.19 0.98
CA PRO A 270 -5.29 20.89 2.37
C PRO A 270 -6.79 20.62 2.57
N LEU A 271 -7.11 19.62 3.39
CA LEU A 271 -8.44 19.33 3.88
C LEU A 271 -8.34 18.92 5.36
N MET A 272 -8.86 19.76 6.26
CA MET A 272 -8.66 19.64 7.73
C MET A 272 -7.17 19.63 8.12
N GLN A 273 -6.71 18.58 8.82
CA GLN A 273 -5.31 18.32 9.20
C GLN A 273 -4.65 17.28 8.27
N ALA A 274 -5.15 17.17 7.04
CA ALA A 274 -4.66 16.25 6.03
C ALA A 274 -4.49 16.97 4.68
N THR A 275 -3.80 16.31 3.76
CA THR A 275 -3.70 16.73 2.35
C THR A 275 -4.47 15.75 1.50
N VAL A 276 -5.29 16.23 0.58
CA VAL A 276 -5.90 15.40 -0.46
C VAL A 276 -5.10 15.56 -1.74
N ALA A 277 -4.64 14.43 -2.28
CA ALA A 277 -3.89 14.37 -3.52
C ALA A 277 -4.68 13.65 -4.62
N GLY A 278 -4.45 14.04 -5.86
CA GLY A 278 -5.16 13.47 -6.99
C GLY A 278 -4.48 13.74 -8.31
N LYS A 279 -4.96 13.05 -9.32
CA LYS A 279 -4.54 13.23 -10.70
C LYS A 279 -5.79 13.32 -11.57
N VAL A 280 -5.95 14.48 -12.20
CA VAL A 280 -7.07 14.76 -13.11
C VAL A 280 -6.67 14.24 -14.48
N ASP A 281 -7.43 13.30 -15.04
CA ASP A 281 -7.08 12.68 -16.31
C ASP A 281 -7.01 13.72 -17.43
N VAL A 282 -8.03 14.58 -17.54
CA VAL A 282 -8.10 15.61 -18.58
C VAL A 282 -8.73 16.90 -18.05
N ILE A 283 -8.12 18.03 -18.41
CA ILE A 283 -8.69 19.37 -18.27
C ILE A 283 -8.96 19.92 -19.67
N LEU A 284 -10.19 20.35 -19.90
CA LEU A 284 -10.68 20.89 -21.17
C LEU A 284 -10.94 22.39 -21.00
N HIS A 285 -10.69 23.15 -22.06
CA HIS A 285 -11.18 24.53 -22.15
C HIS A 285 -12.71 24.54 -22.24
N ASP A 286 -13.36 25.32 -21.38
CA ASP A 286 -14.79 25.61 -21.42
C ASP A 286 -14.99 27.12 -21.43
N ASN A 287 -16.01 27.65 -22.11
CA ASN A 287 -16.09 29.06 -22.55
C ASN A 287 -15.71 30.11 -21.48
N GLU A 288 -16.04 29.86 -20.21
CA GLU A 288 -15.80 30.76 -19.07
C GLU A 288 -14.82 30.19 -18.03
N GLY A 289 -14.17 29.05 -18.29
CA GLY A 289 -13.28 28.39 -17.33
C GLY A 289 -12.75 27.05 -17.84
N ILE A 290 -12.84 26.03 -17.00
CA ILE A 290 -12.45 24.66 -17.34
C ILE A 290 -13.54 23.63 -17.06
N GLU A 291 -13.53 22.58 -17.88
CA GLU A 291 -14.21 21.32 -17.62
C GLU A 291 -13.16 20.29 -17.20
N ILE A 292 -13.43 19.55 -16.12
CA ILE A 292 -12.59 18.41 -15.74
C ILE A 292 -13.25 17.10 -16.14
N ARG A 293 -12.45 16.17 -16.65
CA ARG A 293 -12.95 14.90 -17.15
C ARG A 293 -12.11 13.74 -16.65
N ASP A 294 -12.82 12.71 -16.21
CA ASP A 294 -12.27 11.42 -15.78
C ASP A 294 -12.67 10.36 -16.80
N TYR A 295 -11.68 9.56 -17.23
CA TYR A 295 -11.89 8.47 -18.16
C TYR A 295 -12.20 7.18 -17.42
N LYS A 296 -13.23 6.46 -17.85
CA LYS A 296 -13.59 5.15 -17.30
C LYS A 296 -13.76 4.11 -18.38
N THR A 297 -13.47 2.86 -18.03
CA THR A 297 -13.79 1.69 -18.84
C THR A 297 -15.12 1.11 -18.36
N SER A 298 -16.00 0.74 -19.28
CA SER A 298 -17.35 0.20 -19.02
C SER A 298 -17.37 -1.01 -18.06
N ASP A 299 -16.31 -1.82 -18.05
CA ASP A 299 -16.17 -3.00 -17.19
C ASP A 299 -15.85 -2.70 -15.70
N THR A 300 -15.54 -1.44 -15.35
CA THR A 300 -15.23 -1.11 -13.95
C THR A 300 -16.51 -0.91 -13.15
N VAL A 301 -16.68 -1.69 -12.08
CA VAL A 301 -17.76 -1.53 -11.08
C VAL A 301 -17.50 -0.26 -10.26
N VAL A 302 -17.78 0.88 -10.87
CA VAL A 302 -17.75 2.20 -10.26
C VAL A 302 -19.18 2.69 -10.28
N THR A 303 -19.75 2.98 -9.10
CA THR A 303 -21.06 3.59 -9.08
C THR A 303 -20.94 5.00 -9.63
N GLU A 304 -21.98 5.52 -10.28
CA GLU A 304 -22.00 6.92 -10.74
C GLU A 304 -21.67 7.90 -9.60
N ASN A 305 -22.04 7.54 -8.37
CA ASN A 305 -21.74 8.31 -7.17
C ASN A 305 -20.22 8.33 -6.83
N ASP A 306 -19.52 7.21 -7.00
CA ASP A 306 -18.07 7.12 -6.76
C ASP A 306 -17.29 7.99 -7.75
N ALA A 307 -17.59 7.85 -9.04
CA ALA A 307 -16.94 8.64 -10.09
C ALA A 307 -17.26 10.14 -9.94
N SER A 308 -18.51 10.47 -9.58
CA SER A 308 -18.90 11.85 -9.28
C SER A 308 -18.15 12.43 -8.06
N MET A 309 -17.89 11.61 -7.04
CA MET A 309 -17.12 12.03 -5.87
C MET A 309 -15.68 12.38 -6.26
N GLN A 310 -15.03 11.56 -7.10
CA GLN A 310 -13.69 11.81 -7.60
C GLN A 310 -13.59 13.17 -8.30
N ILE A 311 -14.49 13.40 -9.26
CA ILE A 311 -14.58 14.66 -10.00
C ILE A 311 -14.79 15.85 -9.06
N ARG A 312 -15.66 15.74 -8.06
CA ARG A 312 -15.92 16.86 -7.12
C ARG A 312 -14.71 17.16 -6.23
N LEU A 313 -13.98 16.13 -5.77
CA LEU A 313 -12.74 16.34 -5.04
C LEU A 313 -11.67 17.01 -5.91
N TYR A 314 -11.62 16.66 -7.20
CA TYR A 314 -10.70 17.28 -8.14
C TYR A 314 -11.06 18.74 -8.44
N ALA A 315 -12.35 19.00 -8.68
CA ALA A 315 -12.86 20.34 -8.85
C ALA A 315 -12.52 21.23 -7.66
N ARG A 316 -12.73 20.74 -6.43
CA ARG A 316 -12.39 21.50 -5.23
C ARG A 316 -10.90 21.83 -5.15
N GLY A 317 -10.03 20.86 -5.44
CA GLY A 317 -8.58 21.09 -5.42
C GLY A 317 -8.13 22.14 -6.46
N LEU A 318 -8.70 22.09 -7.66
CA LEU A 318 -8.42 23.08 -8.70
C LEU A 318 -8.95 24.47 -8.34
N THR A 319 -10.16 24.56 -7.79
CA THR A 319 -10.71 25.83 -7.30
C THR A 319 -9.84 26.41 -6.17
N ALA A 320 -9.29 25.58 -5.29
CA ALA A 320 -8.41 26.01 -4.20
C ALA A 320 -7.09 26.64 -4.70
N ILE A 321 -6.60 26.22 -5.88
CA ILE A 321 -5.41 26.82 -6.52
C ILE A 321 -5.74 27.95 -7.51
N GLY A 322 -7.01 28.37 -7.57
CA GLY A 322 -7.45 29.54 -8.34
C GLY A 322 -8.00 29.26 -9.74
N GLU A 323 -8.20 27.98 -10.11
CA GLU A 323 -8.86 27.62 -11.37
C GLU A 323 -10.38 27.82 -11.28
N GLN A 324 -10.99 28.22 -12.40
CA GLN A 324 -12.45 28.36 -12.49
C GLN A 324 -13.06 27.09 -13.08
N VAL A 325 -13.42 26.13 -12.22
CA VAL A 325 -14.05 24.87 -12.64
C VAL A 325 -15.54 25.07 -12.87
N CYS A 326 -15.97 25.06 -14.13
CA CYS A 326 -17.35 25.33 -14.53
C CYS A 326 -18.19 24.05 -14.59
N SER A 327 -17.57 22.94 -14.99
CA SER A 327 -18.26 21.67 -15.19
C SER A 327 -17.32 20.48 -14.94
N GLY A 328 -17.91 19.32 -14.67
CA GLY A 328 -17.19 18.05 -14.60
C GLY A 328 -17.89 17.01 -15.47
N SER A 329 -17.17 15.98 -15.90
CA SER A 329 -17.75 14.88 -16.67
C SER A 329 -17.00 13.56 -16.50
N ILE A 330 -17.71 12.46 -16.76
CA ILE A 330 -17.15 11.10 -16.82
C ILE A 330 -17.29 10.63 -18.25
N ALA A 331 -16.19 10.23 -18.86
CA ALA A 331 -16.16 9.73 -20.22
C ALA A 331 -15.89 8.22 -20.23
N PHE A 332 -16.88 7.45 -20.69
CA PHE A 332 -16.75 6.01 -20.88
C PHE A 332 -16.11 5.75 -22.24
N LEU A 333 -14.84 5.37 -22.22
CA LEU A 333 -14.01 5.23 -23.42
C LEU A 333 -14.55 4.18 -24.38
N GLU A 334 -15.11 3.09 -23.87
CA GLU A 334 -15.58 1.98 -24.70
C GLU A 334 -16.89 2.26 -25.42
N ASP A 335 -17.78 3.04 -24.81
CA ASP A 335 -19.12 3.34 -25.34
C ASP A 335 -19.19 4.73 -25.99
N ALA A 336 -18.09 5.49 -25.98
CA ALA A 336 -18.03 6.89 -26.41
C ALA A 336 -19.08 7.80 -25.75
N THR A 337 -19.54 7.45 -24.55
CA THR A 337 -20.53 8.23 -23.80
C THR A 337 -19.85 9.16 -22.81
N VAL A 338 -20.45 10.34 -22.61
CA VAL A 338 -20.00 11.33 -21.63
C VAL A 338 -21.18 11.69 -20.74
N VAL A 339 -21.01 11.53 -19.44
CA VAL A 339 -22.01 11.82 -18.42
C VAL A 339 -21.59 13.07 -17.66
N PRO A 340 -22.41 14.13 -17.62
CA PRO A 340 -22.08 15.35 -16.88
C PRO A 340 -22.15 15.12 -15.37
N VAL A 341 -21.21 15.71 -14.64
CA VAL A 341 -21.15 15.71 -13.18
C VAL A 341 -21.31 17.14 -12.67
N PRO A 342 -22.36 17.43 -11.90
CA PRO A 342 -22.52 18.74 -11.27
C PRO A 342 -21.41 19.04 -10.26
N VAL A 343 -20.81 20.23 -10.41
CA VAL A 343 -19.72 20.77 -9.57
C VAL A 343 -20.11 22.11 -8.91
N SER A 344 -21.39 22.33 -8.64
CA SER A 344 -21.83 23.52 -7.88
C SER A 344 -21.21 23.53 -6.48
N GLU A 345 -21.04 24.71 -5.89
CA GLU A 345 -20.46 24.85 -4.53
C GLU A 345 -21.17 23.98 -3.48
N GLU A 346 -22.49 23.79 -3.60
CA GLU A 346 -23.23 22.86 -2.74
C GLU A 346 -22.72 21.41 -2.88
N MET A 347 -22.46 20.95 -4.10
CA MET A 347 -21.99 19.59 -4.38
C MET A 347 -20.52 19.41 -3.99
N LEU A 348 -19.69 20.43 -4.19
CA LEU A 348 -18.29 20.44 -3.73
C LEU A 348 -18.23 20.35 -2.21
N THR A 349 -19.02 21.18 -1.52
CA THR A 349 -19.13 21.17 -0.06
C THR A 349 -19.55 19.80 0.47
N LYS A 350 -20.54 19.13 -0.17
CA LYS A 350 -20.95 17.76 0.20
C LYS A 350 -19.82 16.74 0.04
N ALA A 351 -19.04 16.85 -1.04
CA ALA A 351 -17.91 15.96 -1.28
C ALA A 351 -16.79 16.17 -0.25
N GLU A 352 -16.50 17.41 0.13
CA GLU A 352 -15.57 17.76 1.21
C GLU A 352 -16.00 17.13 2.54
N HIS A 353 -17.24 17.39 2.99
CA HIS A 353 -17.72 16.82 4.26
C HIS A 353 -17.68 15.28 4.28
N LEU A 354 -17.92 14.64 3.13
CA LEU A 354 -17.79 13.19 3.02
C LEU A 354 -16.32 12.75 3.13
N ALA A 355 -15.40 13.44 2.44
CA ALA A 355 -13.97 13.18 2.54
C ALA A 355 -13.44 13.39 3.96
N GLU A 356 -13.84 14.48 4.63
CA GLU A 356 -13.52 14.77 6.04
C GLU A 356 -13.96 13.64 6.97
N LYS A 357 -15.20 13.16 6.78
CA LYS A 357 -15.72 12.02 7.55
C LYS A 357 -14.91 10.75 7.30
N ILE A 358 -14.52 10.49 6.05
CA ILE A 358 -13.72 9.32 5.67
C ILE A 358 -12.32 9.41 6.29
N ILE A 359 -11.64 10.55 6.15
CA ILE A 359 -10.31 10.79 6.73
C ILE A 359 -10.37 10.60 8.25
N THR A 360 -11.37 11.19 8.91
CA THR A 360 -11.60 11.00 10.35
C THR A 360 -11.75 9.52 10.69
N GLY A 361 -12.51 8.76 9.89
CA GLY A 361 -12.68 7.32 10.06
C GLY A 361 -11.37 6.54 9.88
N ILE A 362 -10.55 6.89 8.89
CA ILE A 362 -9.24 6.26 8.65
C ILE A 362 -8.29 6.53 9.83
N VAL A 363 -8.17 7.79 10.26
CA VAL A 363 -7.33 8.22 11.38
C VAL A 363 -7.78 7.54 12.68
N ASN A 364 -9.09 7.47 12.94
CA ASN A 364 -9.66 6.76 14.09
C ASN A 364 -9.65 5.22 13.95
N ARG A 365 -9.10 4.68 12.86
CA ARG A 365 -8.97 3.24 12.58
C ARG A 365 -10.32 2.50 12.50
N GLU A 366 -11.35 3.16 11.98
CA GLU A 366 -12.74 2.68 11.89
C GLU A 366 -13.00 1.76 10.68
N PHE A 367 -12.34 0.60 10.65
CA PHE A 367 -12.40 -0.31 9.49
C PHE A 367 -13.54 -1.33 9.51
N SER A 368 -14.77 -0.87 9.78
CA SER A 368 -15.96 -1.72 9.77
C SER A 368 -16.28 -2.24 8.37
N ALA A 369 -16.72 -3.50 8.25
CA ALA A 369 -17.11 -4.04 6.95
C ALA A 369 -18.52 -3.56 6.55
N CYS A 370 -18.71 -3.38 5.24
CA CYS A 370 -19.99 -3.03 4.63
C CYS A 370 -20.47 -4.19 3.74
N PRO A 371 -21.05 -5.27 4.31
CA PRO A 371 -21.52 -6.40 3.53
C PRO A 371 -22.70 -6.00 2.62
N GLY A 372 -22.73 -6.56 1.41
CA GLY A 372 -23.72 -6.27 0.38
C GLY A 372 -23.41 -7.03 -0.91
N ASP A 373 -24.20 -6.81 -1.97
CA ASP A 373 -24.04 -7.53 -3.24
C ASP A 373 -22.65 -7.38 -3.87
N GLN A 374 -21.99 -6.23 -3.65
CA GLN A 374 -20.62 -5.95 -4.06
C GLN A 374 -19.60 -6.94 -3.49
N CYS A 375 -19.92 -7.66 -2.41
CA CYS A 375 -19.01 -8.64 -1.81
C CYS A 375 -18.77 -9.84 -2.73
N LYS A 376 -19.73 -10.20 -3.58
CA LYS A 376 -19.60 -11.33 -4.53
C LYS A 376 -18.50 -11.08 -5.57
N ALA A 377 -18.29 -9.82 -5.94
CA ALA A 377 -17.27 -9.38 -6.90
C ALA A 377 -16.02 -8.78 -6.20
N CYS A 378 -15.92 -8.89 -4.88
CA CYS A 378 -14.78 -8.37 -4.14
C CYS A 378 -13.58 -9.32 -4.26
N ASP A 379 -12.42 -8.80 -4.67
CA ASP A 379 -11.18 -9.58 -4.82
C ASP A 379 -10.77 -10.30 -3.52
N TYR A 380 -11.17 -9.74 -2.38
CA TYR A 380 -10.82 -10.20 -1.04
C TYR A 380 -11.91 -11.07 -0.40
N VAL A 381 -12.95 -11.47 -1.13
CA VAL A 381 -14.09 -12.25 -0.60
C VAL A 381 -13.64 -13.52 0.13
N LYS A 382 -12.58 -14.18 -0.36
CA LYS A 382 -12.06 -15.44 0.20
C LYS A 382 -11.32 -15.26 1.53
N ILE A 383 -10.86 -14.04 1.83
CA ILE A 383 -10.11 -13.72 3.06
C ILE A 383 -10.86 -12.72 3.95
N CYS A 384 -12.02 -12.26 3.51
CA CYS A 384 -12.86 -11.36 4.28
C CYS A 384 -13.63 -12.15 5.34
N ARG A 385 -13.51 -11.75 6.60
CA ARG A 385 -14.17 -12.41 7.74
C ARG A 385 -15.66 -12.08 7.90
N PHE A 386 -16.22 -11.26 7.00
CA PHE A 386 -17.55 -10.65 7.14
C PHE A 386 -18.48 -10.93 5.94
N VAL A 387 -18.09 -11.85 5.06
CA VAL A 387 -18.89 -12.28 3.90
C VAL A 387 -19.77 -13.46 4.27
#